data_AF-A0A1R3F8B8-F1
#
_entry.id   AF-A0A1R3F8B8-F1
#
_cell.length_a   1.000
_cell.length_b   1.000
_cell.length_c   1.000
_cell.angle_alpha   90.00
_cell.angle_beta   90.00
_cell.angle_gamma   90.00
#
_symmetry.space_group_name_H-M   'P 1'
#
loop_
_entity.id
_entity.type
_entity.pdbx_description
1 polymer ?
#
loop_
_entity_poly.entity_id
_entity_poly.type
_entity_poly.pdbx_seq_one_letter_code
_entity_poly.pdbx_strand_id
1 'polypeptide(L)'
;MGTSIQQAERTARFMKLLPTGEDEVLVVLKGHLLLEELLVEILNSSLSESNPLGIKVSASNMMFARKLELCWALVGHKSVISEVWSSLKMLNQIRNKMSHHVNPQGISDLIDVFVRDVQSYDPFGLVCCASEYKLESAICCLYVILNEQVAHSPRLY
;
A
#
# COMPACT_ATOMS: atom_id res chain seq x y z
N MET A 1 -12.32 13.06 -17.01
CA MET A 1 -13.31 11.97 -16.90
C MET A 1 -12.69 10.57 -16.73
N GLY A 2 -11.44 10.30 -17.16
CA GLY A 2 -10.88 8.93 -17.09
C GLY A 2 -10.32 8.48 -15.72
N THR A 3 -9.86 9.41 -14.89
CA THR A 3 -9.11 9.11 -13.67
C THR A 3 -9.94 8.46 -12.56
N SER A 4 -11.14 8.98 -12.30
CA SER A 4 -12.04 8.45 -11.26
C SER A 4 -12.57 7.05 -11.59
N ILE A 5 -12.80 6.78 -12.88
CA ILE A 5 -13.21 5.45 -13.36
C ILE A 5 -12.07 4.45 -13.13
N GLN A 6 -10.83 4.79 -13.51
CA GLN A 6 -9.67 3.93 -13.25
C GLN A 6 -9.43 3.68 -11.76
N GLN A 7 -9.61 4.70 -10.91
CA GLN A 7 -9.51 4.52 -9.47
C GLN A 7 -10.57 3.55 -8.95
N ALA A 8 -11.82 3.67 -9.38
CA ALA A 8 -12.89 2.75 -9.01
C ALA A 8 -12.62 1.32 -9.48
N GLU A 9 -12.13 1.14 -10.72
CA GLU A 9 -11.75 -0.17 -11.26
C GLU A 9 -10.61 -0.81 -10.45
N ARG A 10 -9.58 -0.03 -10.08
CA ARG A 10 -8.48 -0.48 -9.22
C ARG A 10 -8.98 -0.93 -7.85
N THR A 11 -9.81 -0.10 -7.21
CA THR A 11 -10.41 -0.46 -5.90
C THR A 11 -11.28 -1.70 -6.03
N ALA A 12 -12.09 -1.84 -7.07
CA ALA A 12 -12.90 -3.04 -7.30
C ALA A 12 -12.04 -4.30 -7.49
N ARG A 13 -10.94 -4.20 -8.25
CA ARG A 13 -9.96 -5.28 -8.40
C ARG A 13 -9.31 -5.63 -7.06
N PHE A 14 -8.90 -4.63 -6.29
CA PHE A 14 -8.31 -4.81 -4.96
C PHE A 14 -9.26 -5.59 -4.05
N MET A 15 -10.51 -5.14 -3.92
CA MET A 15 -11.52 -5.77 -3.06
C MET A 15 -11.81 -7.22 -3.48
N LYS A 16 -11.71 -7.54 -4.77
CA LYS A 16 -11.87 -8.90 -5.28
C LYS A 16 -10.68 -9.82 -4.95
N LEU A 17 -9.47 -9.27 -4.87
CA LEU A 17 -8.23 -10.04 -4.73
C LEU A 17 -7.76 -10.18 -3.28
N LEU A 18 -8.11 -9.24 -2.42
CA LEU A 18 -7.81 -9.31 -1.00
C LEU A 18 -8.59 -10.49 -0.36
N PRO A 19 -7.91 -11.41 0.33
CA PRO A 19 -8.52 -12.65 0.82
C PRO A 19 -9.19 -12.41 2.18
N THR A 20 -10.31 -11.70 2.20
CA THR A 20 -11.03 -11.36 3.44
C THR A 20 -11.48 -12.59 4.21
N GLY A 21 -11.16 -12.65 5.50
CA GLY A 21 -11.52 -13.75 6.39
C GLY A 21 -10.71 -15.02 6.23
N GLU A 22 -9.63 -14.96 5.46
CA GLU A 22 -8.62 -16.01 5.38
C GLU A 22 -7.52 -15.81 6.41
N ASP A 23 -6.55 -16.73 6.44
CA ASP A 23 -5.38 -16.66 7.30
C ASP A 23 -4.60 -15.34 7.14
N GLU A 24 -4.15 -14.76 8.27
CA GLU A 24 -3.45 -13.47 8.32
C GLU A 24 -2.18 -13.45 7.46
N VAL A 25 -1.46 -14.58 7.35
CA VAL A 25 -0.28 -14.66 6.48
C VAL A 25 -0.68 -14.46 5.04
N LEU A 26 -1.78 -15.09 4.60
CA LEU A 26 -2.28 -14.93 3.23
C LEU A 26 -2.80 -13.52 2.98
N VAL A 27 -3.48 -12.91 3.97
CA VAL A 27 -3.93 -11.51 3.93
C VAL A 27 -2.75 -10.55 3.77
N VAL A 28 -1.73 -10.65 4.61
CA VAL A 28 -0.52 -9.81 4.52
C VAL A 28 0.21 -10.06 3.20
N LEU A 29 0.33 -11.32 2.78
CA LEU A 29 1.04 -11.69 1.55
C LEU A 29 0.32 -11.15 0.30
N LYS A 30 -1.00 -11.26 0.19
CA LYS A 30 -1.71 -10.66 -0.96
C LYS A 30 -1.82 -9.15 -0.85
N GLY A 31 -2.09 -8.63 0.35
CA GLY A 31 -2.23 -7.20 0.61
C GLY A 31 -0.99 -6.40 0.25
N HIS A 32 0.21 -6.85 0.64
CA HIS A 32 1.44 -6.14 0.29
C HIS A 32 1.74 -6.19 -1.22
N LEU A 33 1.41 -7.28 -1.92
CA LEU A 33 1.58 -7.37 -3.38
C LEU A 33 0.68 -6.39 -4.11
N LEU A 34 -0.59 -6.27 -3.68
CA LEU A 34 -1.53 -5.31 -4.27
C LEU A 34 -1.08 -3.86 -4.04
N LEU A 35 -0.56 -3.55 -2.85
CA LEU A 35 0.05 -2.24 -2.57
C LEU A 35 1.33 -2.04 -3.38
N GLU A 36 2.14 -3.07 -3.59
CA GLU A 36 3.34 -3.00 -4.41
C GLU A 36 3.03 -2.68 -5.87
N GLU A 37 2.02 -3.32 -6.45
CA GLU A 37 1.51 -3.01 -7.80
C GLU A 37 1.10 -1.54 -7.89
N LEU A 38 0.39 -1.03 -6.88
CA LEU A 38 -0.03 0.37 -6.85
C LEU A 38 1.17 1.34 -6.74
N LEU A 39 2.19 1.01 -5.95
CA LEU A 39 3.43 1.80 -5.88
C LEU A 39 4.15 1.81 -7.25
N VAL A 40 4.16 0.69 -7.97
CA VAL A 40 4.73 0.62 -9.33
C VAL A 40 3.97 1.58 -10.27
N GLU A 41 2.64 1.61 -10.22
CA GLU A 41 1.84 2.54 -11.01
C GLU A 41 2.14 4.00 -10.68
N ILE A 42 2.21 4.36 -9.39
CA ILE A 42 2.56 5.72 -8.94
C ILE A 42 3.93 6.15 -9.49
N LEU A 43 4.94 5.28 -9.38
CA LEU A 43 6.29 5.57 -9.88
C LEU A 43 6.32 5.72 -11.40
N ASN A 44 5.69 4.81 -12.13
CA ASN A 44 5.68 4.87 -13.59
C ASN A 44 4.91 6.11 -14.11
N SER A 45 3.82 6.50 -13.46
CA SER A 45 3.13 7.76 -13.77
C SER A 45 4.04 8.96 -13.53
N SER A 46 4.77 8.98 -12.41
CA SER A 46 5.69 10.07 -12.06
C SER A 46 6.90 10.17 -13.01
N LEU A 47 7.36 9.05 -13.56
CA LEU A 47 8.50 8.99 -14.48
C LEU A 47 8.13 9.29 -15.95
N SER A 48 6.84 9.36 -16.29
CA SER A 48 6.38 9.35 -17.69
C SER A 48 6.79 10.57 -18.53
N GLU A 49 7.08 11.72 -17.91
CA GLU A 49 7.41 12.96 -18.62
C GLU A 49 8.91 13.31 -18.65
N SER A 50 9.72 12.72 -17.76
CA SER A 50 11.17 12.97 -17.68
C SER A 50 11.92 11.74 -17.19
N ASN A 51 12.24 10.85 -18.13
CA ASN A 51 12.99 9.61 -17.87
C ASN A 51 14.00 9.34 -18.99
N PRO A 52 15.03 10.20 -19.17
CA PRO A 52 15.98 10.12 -20.28
C PRO A 52 16.82 8.83 -20.25
N LEU A 53 16.95 8.20 -19.08
CA LEU A 53 17.66 6.94 -18.90
C LEU A 53 16.76 5.70 -19.10
N GLY A 54 15.46 5.88 -19.35
CA GLY A 54 14.52 4.79 -19.58
C GLY A 54 14.34 3.85 -18.38
N ILE A 55 14.42 4.38 -17.15
CA ILE A 55 14.20 3.65 -15.90
C ILE A 55 12.81 3.01 -15.95
N LYS A 56 12.76 1.68 -15.87
CA LYS A 56 11.50 0.94 -15.75
C LYS A 56 11.35 0.49 -14.32
N VAL A 57 10.19 0.72 -13.72
CA VAL A 57 9.85 0.13 -12.42
C VAL A 57 8.82 -0.97 -12.65
N SER A 58 9.09 -2.15 -12.11
CA SER A 58 8.18 -3.29 -12.12
C SER A 58 8.16 -3.97 -10.75
N ALA A 59 7.21 -4.89 -10.55
CA ALA A 59 7.17 -5.70 -9.34
C ALA A 59 8.47 -6.49 -9.15
N SER A 60 9.04 -7.05 -10.23
CA SER A 60 10.16 -7.99 -10.19
C SER A 60 11.55 -7.37 -10.19
N ASN A 61 11.71 -6.12 -10.65
CA ASN A 61 13.04 -5.51 -10.85
C ASN A 61 13.50 -4.61 -9.69
N MET A 62 12.65 -4.42 -8.67
CA MET A 62 12.91 -3.57 -7.54
C MET A 62 12.23 -4.16 -6.30
N MET A 63 12.79 -4.01 -5.10
CA MET A 63 12.12 -4.47 -3.87
C MET A 63 11.10 -3.46 -3.37
N PHE A 64 10.03 -3.93 -2.72
CA PHE A 64 9.01 -3.10 -2.07
C PHE A 64 9.59 -1.89 -1.32
N ALA A 65 10.58 -2.12 -0.46
CA ALA A 65 11.19 -1.06 0.35
C ALA A 65 11.78 0.08 -0.50
N ARG A 66 12.41 -0.24 -1.63
CA ARG A 66 12.97 0.77 -2.54
C ARG A 66 11.89 1.50 -3.31
N LYS A 67 10.84 0.80 -3.74
CA LYS A 67 9.66 1.44 -4.35
C LYS A 67 9.02 2.42 -3.38
N LEU A 68 8.86 2.03 -2.11
CA LEU A 68 8.30 2.86 -1.06
C LEU A 68 9.13 4.14 -0.83
N GLU A 69 10.45 4.01 -0.70
CA GLU A 69 11.36 5.15 -0.54
C GLU A 69 11.28 6.14 -1.73
N LEU A 70 11.21 5.61 -2.96
CA LEU A 70 11.06 6.45 -4.16
C LEU A 70 9.69 7.13 -4.21
N CYS A 71 8.60 6.42 -3.90
CA CYS A 71 7.27 7.02 -3.83
C CYS A 71 7.20 8.13 -2.78
N TRP A 72 7.81 7.92 -1.62
CA TRP A 72 7.91 8.95 -0.58
C TRP A 72 8.66 10.18 -1.09
N ALA A 73 9.81 9.99 -1.73
CA ALA A 73 10.62 11.09 -2.27
C ALA A 73 9.89 11.88 -3.36
N LEU A 74 9.15 11.21 -4.25
CA LEU A 74 8.50 11.84 -5.39
C LEU A 74 7.14 12.46 -5.05
N VAL A 75 6.35 11.81 -4.18
CA VAL A 75 4.94 12.14 -3.95
C VAL A 75 4.62 12.37 -2.46
N GLY A 76 5.40 11.78 -1.56
CA GLY A 76 5.12 11.73 -0.12
C GLY A 76 5.03 13.08 0.57
N HIS A 77 5.82 14.07 0.17
CA HIS A 77 5.81 15.39 0.83
C HIS A 77 4.61 16.28 0.48
N LYS A 78 3.83 15.96 -0.55
CA LYS A 78 2.84 16.90 -1.12
C LYS A 78 1.39 16.51 -0.87
N SER A 79 1.10 15.20 -0.76
CA SER A 79 -0.29 14.73 -0.91
C SER A 79 -0.71 13.63 0.07
N VAL A 80 0.22 13.05 0.84
CA VAL A 80 -0.06 11.94 1.76
C VAL A 80 0.67 12.18 3.08
N ILE A 81 -0.03 12.04 4.20
CA ILE A 81 0.56 12.21 5.54
C ILE A 81 1.67 11.17 5.81
N SER A 82 2.64 11.53 6.65
CA SER A 82 3.83 10.70 6.94
C SER A 82 3.53 9.32 7.54
N GLU A 83 2.40 9.23 8.23
CA GLU A 83 1.91 8.07 8.97
C GLU A 83 1.57 6.93 8.02
N VAL A 84 1.00 7.23 6.85
CA VAL A 84 0.70 6.24 5.81
C VAL A 84 1.97 5.51 5.36
N TRP A 85 3.05 6.24 5.15
CA TRP A 85 4.34 5.67 4.73
C TRP A 85 4.99 4.84 5.82
N SER A 86 4.85 5.28 7.08
CA SER A 86 5.28 4.52 8.25
C SER A 86 4.53 3.19 8.35
N SER A 87 3.22 3.19 8.14
CA SER A 87 2.39 1.98 8.13
C SER A 87 2.73 1.04 6.97
N LEU A 88 3.00 1.56 5.76
CA LEU A 88 3.47 0.73 4.63
C LEU A 88 4.82 0.07 4.92
N LYS A 89 5.74 0.80 5.57
CA LYS A 89 7.02 0.25 6.02
C LYS A 89 6.81 -0.86 7.05
N MET A 90 5.89 -0.66 7.99
CA MET A 90 5.54 -1.65 9.00
C MET A 90 4.90 -2.90 8.39
N LEU A 91 3.99 -2.77 7.42
CA LEU A 91 3.42 -3.89 6.69
C LEU A 91 4.52 -4.73 6.00
N ASN A 92 5.51 -4.08 5.38
CA ASN A 92 6.65 -4.78 4.79
C ASN A 92 7.51 -5.50 5.85
N GLN A 93 7.65 -4.95 7.07
CA GLN A 93 8.32 -5.63 8.18
C GLN A 93 7.57 -6.88 8.64
N ILE A 94 6.24 -6.78 8.81
CA ILE A 94 5.37 -7.91 9.17
C ILE A 94 5.52 -9.01 8.12
N ARG A 95 5.40 -8.65 6.83
CA ARG A 95 5.58 -9.58 5.70
C ARG A 95 6.94 -10.26 5.74
N ASN A 96 8.03 -9.50 5.88
CA ASN A 96 9.38 -10.08 5.93
C ASN A 96 9.52 -11.06 7.10
N LYS A 97 8.99 -10.71 8.27
CA LYS A 97 9.05 -11.58 9.45
C LYS A 97 8.29 -12.88 9.22
N MET A 98 7.12 -12.83 8.57
CA MET A 98 6.35 -14.01 8.15
C MET A 98 7.07 -14.87 7.10
N SER A 99 7.73 -14.25 6.11
CA SER A 99 8.40 -15.00 5.04
C SER A 99 9.73 -15.64 5.45
N HIS A 100 10.41 -15.11 6.46
CA HIS A 100 11.73 -15.59 6.87
C HIS A 100 11.71 -16.60 8.02
N HIS A 101 10.57 -16.83 8.67
CA HIS A 101 10.46 -17.75 9.81
C HIS A 101 9.25 -18.66 9.63
N VAL A 102 9.44 -19.96 9.85
CA VAL A 102 8.36 -20.97 9.76
C VAL A 102 7.31 -20.79 10.88
N ASN A 103 7.72 -20.29 12.04
CA ASN A 103 6.83 -19.99 13.16
C ASN A 103 7.24 -18.66 13.85
N PRO A 104 6.92 -17.51 13.24
CA PRO A 104 7.32 -16.21 13.73
C PRO A 104 6.55 -15.82 15.00
N GLN A 105 7.26 -15.58 16.10
CA GLN A 105 6.64 -15.13 17.36
C GLN A 105 6.32 -13.63 17.35
N GLY A 106 5.25 -13.20 18.01
CA GLY A 106 4.87 -11.78 18.15
C GLY A 106 4.50 -11.13 16.81
N ILE A 107 3.86 -11.87 15.91
CA ILE A 107 3.26 -11.32 14.69
C ILE A 107 1.91 -10.67 14.98
N SER A 108 1.08 -11.32 15.78
CA SER A 108 -0.22 -10.79 16.20
C SER A 108 -0.06 -9.41 16.88
N ASP A 109 0.90 -9.27 17.80
CA ASP A 109 1.19 -7.96 18.42
C ASP A 109 1.58 -6.89 17.39
N LEU A 110 2.38 -7.24 16.38
CA LEU A 110 2.75 -6.31 15.31
C LEU A 110 1.56 -5.95 14.43
N ILE A 111 0.68 -6.91 14.13
CA ILE A 111 -0.56 -6.66 13.39
C ILE A 111 -1.46 -5.72 14.19
N ASP A 112 -1.60 -5.94 15.51
CA ASP A 112 -2.42 -5.07 16.37
C ASP A 112 -1.89 -3.64 16.41
N VAL A 113 -0.57 -3.47 16.53
CA VAL A 113 0.06 -2.15 16.45
C VAL A 113 -0.20 -1.53 15.07
N PHE A 114 0.00 -2.28 13.98
CA PHE A 114 -0.24 -1.80 12.62
C PHE A 114 -1.68 -1.34 12.42
N VAL A 115 -2.66 -2.16 12.82
CA VAL A 115 -4.09 -1.84 12.72
C VAL A 115 -4.42 -0.57 13.51
N ARG A 116 -3.93 -0.47 14.75
CA ARG A 116 -4.17 0.70 15.61
C ARG A 116 -3.56 1.96 15.02
N ASP A 117 -2.34 1.88 14.50
CA ASP A 117 -1.66 3.01 13.90
C ASP A 117 -2.42 3.50 12.66
N VAL A 118 -2.86 2.60 11.78
CA VAL A 118 -3.70 2.94 10.61
C VAL A 118 -5.04 3.55 11.05
N GLN A 119 -5.69 2.97 12.06
CA GLN A 119 -6.95 3.48 12.59
C GLN A 119 -6.86 4.92 13.09
N SER A 120 -5.70 5.34 13.61
CA SER A 120 -5.52 6.68 14.20
C SER A 120 -5.68 7.83 13.18
N TYR A 121 -5.49 7.55 11.89
CA TYR A 121 -5.59 8.54 10.82
C TYR A 121 -6.54 8.11 9.69
N ASP A 122 -7.25 6.98 9.84
CA ASP A 122 -8.18 6.44 8.86
C ASP A 122 -9.27 7.46 8.52
N PRO A 123 -9.22 8.10 7.34
CA PRO A 123 -10.13 9.20 7.01
C PRO A 123 -11.53 8.70 6.63
N PHE A 124 -11.69 7.38 6.42
CA PHE A 124 -12.90 6.75 5.92
C PHE A 124 -13.65 5.99 7.02
N GLY A 125 -13.03 5.78 8.19
CA GLY A 125 -13.58 4.99 9.28
C GLY A 125 -13.74 3.50 8.93
N LEU A 126 -12.99 2.99 7.95
CA LEU A 126 -13.00 1.57 7.56
C LEU A 126 -12.55 0.67 8.71
N VAL A 127 -11.50 1.06 9.43
CA VAL A 127 -10.89 0.25 10.50
C VAL A 127 -11.70 0.35 11.79
N CYS A 128 -12.18 1.54 12.15
CA CYS A 128 -12.95 1.72 13.39
C CYS A 128 -14.35 1.09 13.33
N CYS A 129 -14.98 1.09 12.15
CA CYS A 129 -16.31 0.49 11.96
C CYS A 129 -16.26 -1.02 11.73
N ALA A 130 -15.08 -1.59 11.48
CA ALA A 130 -14.91 -3.02 11.28
C ALA A 130 -15.02 -3.77 12.62
N SER A 131 -16.10 -4.55 12.77
CA SER A 131 -16.26 -5.50 13.89
C SER A 131 -15.37 -6.73 13.75
N GLU A 132 -15.06 -7.12 12.50
CA GLU A 132 -14.19 -8.23 12.10
C GLU A 132 -13.27 -7.77 10.96
N TYR A 133 -12.22 -8.53 10.65
CA TYR A 133 -11.32 -8.27 9.50
C TYR A 133 -10.61 -6.90 9.54
N LYS A 134 -10.18 -6.48 10.74
CA LYS A 134 -9.53 -5.18 10.94
C LYS A 134 -8.21 -5.03 10.19
N LEU A 135 -7.46 -6.12 10.02
CA LEU A 135 -6.22 -6.14 9.24
C LEU A 135 -6.52 -5.83 7.77
N GLU A 136 -7.51 -6.49 7.20
CA GLU A 136 -7.98 -6.27 5.82
C GLU A 136 -8.47 -4.83 5.63
N SER A 137 -9.27 -4.32 6.57
CA SER A 137 -9.72 -2.92 6.56
C SER A 137 -8.57 -1.93 6.62
N ALA A 138 -7.53 -2.21 7.41
CA ALA A 138 -6.34 -1.36 7.50
C ALA A 138 -5.55 -1.37 6.18
N ILE A 139 -5.34 -2.54 5.57
CA ILE A 139 -4.69 -2.66 4.25
C ILE A 139 -5.53 -1.96 3.17
N CYS A 140 -6.86 -2.10 3.22
CA CYS A 140 -7.80 -1.43 2.32
C CYS A 140 -7.72 0.10 2.46
N CYS A 141 -7.70 0.62 3.69
CA CYS A 141 -7.54 2.04 3.96
C CYS A 141 -6.26 2.59 3.31
N LEU A 142 -5.12 1.93 3.51
CA LEU A 142 -3.85 2.31 2.88
C LEU A 142 -3.95 2.30 1.34
N TYR A 143 -4.59 1.28 0.77
CA TYR A 143 -4.75 1.16 -0.68
C TYR A 143 -5.57 2.31 -1.24
N VAL A 144 -6.71 2.65 -0.63
CA VAL A 144 -7.59 3.72 -1.08
C VAL A 144 -6.85 5.07 -1.00
N ILE A 145 -6.17 5.37 0.11
CA ILE A 145 -5.38 6.60 0.26
C ILE A 145 -4.32 6.73 -0.85
N LEU A 146 -3.61 5.65 -1.17
CA LEU A 146 -2.59 5.66 -2.22
C LEU A 146 -3.20 5.73 -3.63
N ASN A 147 -4.35 5.12 -3.86
CA ASN A 147 -5.00 5.09 -5.18
C ASN A 147 -5.45 6.50 -5.62
N GLU A 148 -5.72 7.38 -4.66
CA GLU A 148 -5.92 8.80 -4.91
C GLU A 148 -4.69 9.49 -5.53
N GLN A 149 -3.48 8.97 -5.29
CA GLN A 149 -2.22 9.59 -5.72
C GLN A 149 -1.80 9.26 -7.15
N VAL A 150 -2.29 8.15 -7.71
CA VAL A 150 -2.01 7.74 -9.10
C VAL A 150 -2.43 8.84 -10.09
N ALA A 151 -3.50 9.56 -9.73
CA ALA A 151 -4.11 10.65 -10.49
C ALA A 151 -3.39 12.00 -10.38
N HIS A 152 -2.79 12.27 -9.23
CA HIS A 152 -2.34 13.58 -8.79
C HIS A 152 -0.82 13.72 -8.81
N SER A 153 -0.09 12.72 -9.31
CA SER A 153 1.36 12.80 -9.45
C SER A 153 1.70 14.01 -10.34
N PRO A 154 2.26 15.09 -9.77
CA PRO A 154 2.50 16.30 -10.52
C PRO A 154 3.55 16.01 -11.59
N ARG A 155 3.31 16.57 -12.78
CA ARG A 155 4.34 16.73 -13.81
C ARG A 155 5.58 17.31 -13.14
N LEU A 156 6.68 16.54 -13.13
CA LEU A 156 7.96 17.02 -12.60
C LEU A 156 8.40 18.16 -13.53
N TYR A 157 8.27 19.40 -13.06
CA TYR A 157 8.81 20.60 -13.71
C TYR A 157 10.28 20.79 -13.34
#